data_AF-A0A4R5DI16-F1
#
_entry.id   AF-A0A4R5DI16-F1
#
_cell.length_a   1.000
_cell.length_b   1.000
_cell.length_c   1.000
_cell.angle_alpha   90.00
_cell.angle_beta   90.00
_cell.angle_gamma   90.00
#
_symmetry.space_group_name_H-M   'P 1'
#
loop_
_entity.id
_entity.type
_entity.pdbx_description
1 polymer ?
#
loop_
_entity_poly.entity_id
_entity_poly.type
_entity_poly.pdbx_seq_one_letter_code
_entity_poly.pdbx_strand_id
1 'polypeptide(L)'
;MGERLERLWPSLVALVGVVAVVLVLLWQFGDDTSDSPSDDAAASGDAGGDDEAAEPPPTQPPTDTPTDEPTGDPTNEPTEGETAPEELREPIGVLNQTGVTGLAEFAQQRFEEGGWEVPAIGSWDGSVPETTVYYPEDQQEVAEALMAQFPEIGRIMPTFEGINQERVIVILVDDYVDEVGEPE
;
A
#
# COMPACT_ATOMS: atom_id res chain seq x y z
N MET A 1 -7.54 35.38 -26.61
CA MET A 1 -7.48 33.97 -27.05
C MET A 1 -6.04 33.64 -27.45
N GLY A 2 -5.17 33.20 -26.53
CA GLY A 2 -3.75 33.01 -26.88
C GLY A 2 -2.90 32.05 -26.04
N GLU A 3 -3.41 31.40 -25.00
CA GLU A 3 -2.53 30.71 -24.03
C GLU A 3 -2.78 29.20 -23.90
N ARG A 4 -3.46 28.59 -24.88
CA ARG A 4 -3.86 27.16 -24.80
C ARG A 4 -2.98 26.22 -25.61
N LEU A 5 -2.03 26.77 -26.38
CA LEU A 5 -1.29 26.00 -27.37
C LEU A 5 0.16 25.68 -26.97
N GLU A 6 0.67 26.30 -25.90
CA GLU A 6 2.07 26.12 -25.45
C GLU A 6 2.21 24.97 -24.43
N ARG A 7 1.11 24.49 -23.85
CA ARG A 7 1.12 23.40 -22.85
C ARG A 7 1.10 21.99 -23.44
N LEU A 8 0.87 21.87 -24.75
CA LEU A 8 0.75 20.58 -25.44
C LEU A 8 2.07 20.05 -26.03
N TRP A 9 3.06 20.92 -26.19
CA TRP A 9 4.38 20.53 -26.69
C TRP A 9 5.20 19.62 -25.74
N PRO A 10 5.24 19.84 -24.42
CA PRO A 10 5.97 18.92 -23.52
C PRO A 10 5.27 17.56 -23.39
N SER A 11 3.93 17.53 -23.51
CA SER A 11 3.15 16.30 -23.36
C SER A 11 3.35 15.32 -24.51
N LEU A 12 3.59 15.81 -25.73
CA LEU A 12 3.84 14.96 -26.89
C LEU A 12 5.25 14.34 -26.87
N VAL A 13 6.25 15.09 -26.37
CA VAL A 13 7.62 14.59 -26.20
C VAL A 13 7.70 13.54 -25.09
N ALA A 14 6.98 13.75 -23.98
CA ALA A 14 6.88 12.76 -22.89
C ALA A 14 6.26 11.44 -23.38
N LEU A 15 5.16 11.51 -24.15
CA LEU A 15 4.48 10.33 -24.67
C LEU A 15 5.36 9.51 -25.63
N VAL A 16 6.12 10.17 -26.51
CA VAL A 16 7.05 9.48 -27.44
C VAL A 16 8.22 8.83 -26.68
N GLY A 17 8.70 9.46 -25.60
CA GLY A 17 9.73 8.88 -24.74
C GLY A 17 9.29 7.58 -24.06
N VAL A 18 8.06 7.57 -23.52
CA VAL A 18 7.48 6.38 -22.85
C VAL A 18 7.33 5.20 -23.83
N VAL A 19 6.82 5.45 -25.04
CA VAL A 19 6.65 4.40 -26.06
C VAL A 19 7.99 3.75 -26.45
N ALA A 20 9.06 4.54 -26.56
CA ALA A 20 10.38 4.00 -26.87
C ALA A 20 10.93 3.11 -25.74
N VAL A 21 10.70 3.47 -24.47
CA VAL A 21 11.12 2.67 -23.30
C VAL A 21 10.35 1.35 -23.23
N VAL A 22 9.04 1.37 -23.45
CA VAL A 22 8.20 0.16 -23.44
C VAL A 22 8.63 -0.83 -24.53
N LEU A 23 8.94 -0.34 -25.73
CA LEU A 23 9.42 -1.21 -26.83
C LEU A 23 10.77 -1.86 -26.53
N VAL A 24 11.68 -1.15 -25.83
CA VAL A 24 12.97 -1.72 -25.40
C VAL A 24 12.78 -2.78 -24.31
N LEU A 25 11.86 -2.55 -23.37
CA LEU A 25 11.55 -3.50 -22.30
C LEU A 25 10.88 -4.77 -22.84
N LEU A 26 9.94 -4.65 -23.78
CA LEU A 26 9.31 -5.81 -24.42
C LEU A 26 10.30 -6.66 -25.22
N TRP A 27 11.31 -6.05 -25.84
CA TRP A 27 12.37 -6.80 -26.51
C TRP A 27 13.32 -7.49 -25.51
N GLN A 28 13.52 -6.91 -24.32
CA GLN A 28 14.42 -7.48 -23.32
C GLN A 28 13.77 -8.61 -22.50
N PHE A 29 12.47 -8.55 -22.23
CA PHE A 29 11.74 -9.51 -21.39
C PHE A 29 10.88 -10.51 -22.17
N GLY A 30 10.78 -10.39 -23.49
CA GLY A 30 9.94 -11.26 -24.32
C GLY A 30 10.54 -12.62 -24.68
N ASP A 31 11.81 -12.89 -24.33
CA ASP A 31 12.54 -14.08 -24.80
C ASP A 31 12.45 -15.29 -23.84
N ASP A 32 12.06 -15.11 -22.58
CA ASP A 32 12.18 -16.16 -21.54
C ASP A 32 10.95 -17.07 -21.36
N THR A 33 9.93 -16.97 -22.21
CA THR A 33 8.80 -17.92 -22.17
C THR A 33 9.01 -19.04 -23.19
N SER A 34 9.87 -20.00 -22.87
CA SER A 34 9.76 -21.35 -23.42
C SER A 34 10.44 -22.41 -22.54
N ASP A 35 9.61 -23.39 -22.20
CA ASP A 35 9.91 -24.81 -21.97
C ASP A 35 10.25 -25.27 -20.54
N SER A 36 9.27 -25.95 -19.93
CA SER A 36 9.51 -27.06 -19.02
C SER A 36 9.24 -28.37 -19.76
N PRO A 37 10.07 -29.41 -19.53
CA PRO A 37 9.49 -30.66 -19.03
C PRO A 37 10.36 -31.37 -17.96
N SER A 38 9.68 -32.15 -17.13
CA SER A 38 10.22 -33.14 -16.18
C SER A 38 11.06 -34.22 -16.86
N ASP A 39 12.07 -34.80 -16.19
CA ASP A 39 12.14 -36.23 -15.81
C ASP A 39 13.38 -36.58 -14.96
N ASP A 40 13.41 -37.84 -14.53
CA ASP A 40 14.04 -38.49 -13.38
C ASP A 40 15.57 -38.76 -13.42
N ALA A 41 16.08 -39.27 -12.28
CA ALA A 41 17.16 -40.26 -12.12
C ALA A 41 18.62 -39.83 -11.74
N ALA A 42 18.88 -40.03 -10.43
CA ALA A 42 19.92 -40.91 -9.85
C ALA A 42 21.41 -40.50 -9.72
N ALA A 43 21.88 -40.74 -8.48
CA ALA A 43 23.15 -41.36 -8.04
C ALA A 43 24.28 -40.46 -7.46
N SER A 44 24.36 -40.54 -6.12
CA SER A 44 25.52 -40.66 -5.22
C SER A 44 26.78 -39.78 -5.39
N GLY A 45 27.10 -39.04 -4.33
CA GLY A 45 28.44 -38.56 -3.99
C GLY A 45 28.55 -38.27 -2.48
N ASP A 46 29.58 -38.82 -1.86
CA ASP A 46 29.83 -39.02 -0.43
C ASP A 46 30.63 -37.88 0.23
N ALA A 47 30.48 -37.79 1.56
CA ALA A 47 31.35 -37.19 2.58
C ALA A 47 31.46 -35.65 2.77
N GLY A 48 31.16 -35.23 4.02
CA GLY A 48 32.04 -34.34 4.78
C GLY A 48 31.37 -33.20 5.56
N GLY A 49 31.45 -33.24 6.90
CA GLY A 49 31.55 -32.03 7.74
C GLY A 49 30.40 -31.77 8.71
N ASP A 50 30.50 -32.32 9.93
CA ASP A 50 30.09 -31.61 11.16
C ASP A 50 31.08 -30.44 11.35
N ASP A 51 30.59 -29.20 11.47
CA ASP A 51 30.80 -28.24 12.57
C ASP A 51 30.54 -26.78 12.14
N GLU A 52 29.86 -26.06 13.03
CA GLU A 52 30.01 -24.64 13.34
C GLU A 52 29.27 -23.53 12.53
N ALA A 53 28.79 -22.58 13.34
CA ALA A 53 28.33 -21.21 13.05
C ALA A 53 26.84 -20.99 12.71
N ALA A 54 26.09 -20.64 13.76
CA ALA A 54 24.85 -19.87 13.65
C ALA A 54 25.14 -18.49 13.05
N GLU A 55 24.62 -18.23 11.84
CA GLU A 55 24.52 -16.89 11.27
C GLU A 55 23.18 -16.24 11.70
N PRO A 56 23.18 -14.97 12.17
CA PRO A 56 21.94 -14.24 12.35
C PRO A 56 21.32 -13.91 10.97
N PRO A 57 19.99 -13.88 10.84
CA PRO A 57 19.36 -13.50 9.57
C PRO A 57 19.67 -12.04 9.22
N PRO A 58 19.78 -11.70 7.91
CA PRO A 58 19.95 -10.32 7.49
C PRO A 58 18.70 -9.50 7.81
N THR A 59 18.89 -8.38 8.51
CA THR A 59 17.90 -7.30 8.64
C THR A 59 17.62 -6.74 7.25
N GLN A 60 16.44 -7.04 6.70
CA GLN A 60 15.95 -6.40 5.49
C GLN A 60 15.56 -4.95 5.83
N PRO A 61 15.95 -3.95 5.02
CA PRO A 61 15.40 -2.61 5.15
C PRO A 61 13.91 -2.63 4.78
N PRO A 62 13.05 -1.80 5.42
CA PRO A 62 11.69 -1.62 4.94
C PRO A 62 11.75 -1.12 3.50
N THR A 63 11.10 -1.87 2.61
CA THR A 63 10.92 -1.47 1.22
C THR A 63 9.64 -0.65 1.17
N ASP A 64 9.77 0.68 1.31
CA ASP A 64 8.74 1.62 0.88
C ASP A 64 8.58 1.48 -0.63
N THR A 65 7.71 0.57 -1.05
CA THR A 65 7.26 0.51 -2.45
C THR A 65 5.96 1.31 -2.51
N PRO A 66 5.95 2.53 -3.05
CA PRO A 66 4.70 3.17 -3.41
C PRO A 66 4.08 2.35 -4.53
N THR A 67 3.02 1.61 -4.21
CA THR A 67 2.14 1.04 -5.24
C THR A 67 1.22 2.17 -5.69
N ASP A 68 1.66 2.90 -6.70
CA ASP A 68 0.80 3.77 -7.50
C ASP A 68 -0.03 2.86 -8.40
N GLU A 69 -1.31 2.65 -8.08
CA GLU A 69 -2.29 2.38 -9.13
C GLU A 69 -3.67 2.97 -8.79
N PRO A 70 -4.09 4.06 -9.47
CA PRO A 70 -5.46 4.54 -9.41
C PRO A 70 -6.26 3.85 -10.52
N THR A 71 -7.20 2.98 -10.16
CA THR A 71 -8.22 2.47 -11.08
C THR A 71 -9.61 2.83 -10.59
N GLY A 72 -10.20 3.85 -11.23
CA GLY A 72 -11.64 3.88 -11.54
C GLY A 72 -12.59 4.29 -10.43
N ASP A 73 -12.93 5.58 -10.45
CA ASP A 73 -14.09 6.25 -9.83
C ASP A 73 -15.37 5.39 -9.72
N PRO A 74 -15.93 5.21 -8.51
CA PRO A 74 -17.37 5.21 -8.33
C PRO A 74 -17.80 6.57 -7.77
N THR A 75 -18.44 7.37 -8.62
CA THR A 75 -19.31 8.46 -8.20
C THR A 75 -20.49 7.88 -7.40
N ASN A 76 -20.27 7.67 -6.10
CA ASN A 76 -21.32 7.57 -5.10
C ASN A 76 -21.40 8.95 -4.44
N GLU A 77 -22.48 9.69 -4.67
CA GLU A 77 -22.77 10.89 -3.88
C GLU A 77 -22.89 10.46 -2.40
N PRO A 78 -22.09 11.02 -1.47
CA PRO A 78 -22.15 10.64 -0.06
C PRO A 78 -23.56 10.82 0.48
N THR A 79 -24.11 9.77 1.08
CA THR A 79 -25.25 9.91 1.98
C THR A 79 -24.78 10.80 3.14
N GLU A 80 -25.48 11.90 3.43
CA GLU A 80 -25.23 12.78 4.59
C GLU A 80 -25.36 12.00 5.91
N GLY A 81 -24.36 11.18 6.21
CA GLY A 81 -23.95 10.85 7.57
C GLY A 81 -23.01 11.94 8.07
N GLU A 82 -22.80 11.98 9.38
CA GLU A 82 -21.90 12.93 10.04
C GLU A 82 -20.45 12.65 9.60
N THR A 83 -20.04 13.22 8.46
CA THR A 83 -18.66 13.15 7.95
C THR A 83 -17.78 14.12 8.72
N ALA A 84 -16.50 13.78 8.88
CA ALA A 84 -15.55 14.67 9.54
C ALA A 84 -15.47 16.04 8.80
N PRO A 85 -15.26 17.15 9.54
CA PRO A 85 -15.05 18.47 8.94
C PRO A 85 -13.96 18.43 7.87
N GLU A 86 -14.15 19.14 6.75
CA GLU A 86 -13.20 19.09 5.62
C GLU A 86 -11.77 19.51 6.01
N GLU A 87 -11.65 20.41 6.99
CA GLU A 87 -10.38 20.89 7.52
C GLU A 87 -9.58 19.83 8.30
N LEU A 88 -10.25 18.76 8.74
CA LEU A 88 -9.64 17.63 9.44
C LEU A 88 -9.48 16.40 8.53
N ARG A 89 -9.97 16.44 7.28
CA ARG A 89 -9.83 15.34 6.32
C ARG A 89 -8.53 15.44 5.53
N GLU A 90 -7.41 15.28 6.25
CA GLU A 90 -6.09 15.25 5.62
C GLU A 90 -5.83 13.91 4.90
N PRO A 91 -4.92 13.87 3.91
CA PRO A 91 -4.60 12.63 3.21
C PRO A 91 -3.96 11.60 4.14
N ILE A 92 -4.56 10.42 4.24
CA ILE A 92 -4.08 9.32 5.08
C ILE A 92 -3.39 8.21 4.26
N GLY A 93 -2.61 7.38 4.94
CA GLY A 93 -2.11 6.12 4.39
C GLY A 93 -2.72 4.93 5.10
N VAL A 94 -2.79 3.78 4.42
CA VAL A 94 -3.33 2.53 5.00
C VAL A 94 -2.33 1.41 4.83
N LEU A 95 -2.04 0.68 5.90
CA LEU A 95 -1.13 -0.45 5.89
C LEU A 95 -1.84 -1.69 6.40
N ASN A 96 -1.63 -2.82 5.73
CA ASN A 96 -2.22 -4.10 6.11
C ASN A 96 -1.18 -5.01 6.77
N GLN A 97 -1.39 -5.34 8.05
CA GLN A 97 -0.57 -6.30 8.80
C GLN A 97 -1.05 -7.75 8.65
N THR A 98 -2.26 -7.95 8.13
CA THR A 98 -2.87 -9.28 8.02
C THR A 98 -2.35 -10.04 6.79
N GLY A 99 -2.68 -11.33 6.72
CA GLY A 99 -2.52 -12.14 5.50
C GLY A 99 -3.66 -12.00 4.49
N VAL A 100 -4.67 -11.17 4.77
CA VAL A 100 -5.85 -11.01 3.91
C VAL A 100 -5.50 -10.15 2.71
N THR A 101 -5.62 -10.72 1.50
CA THR A 101 -5.34 -10.03 0.24
C THR A 101 -6.44 -9.01 -0.04
N GLY A 102 -6.08 -7.81 -0.49
CA GLY A 102 -7.04 -6.75 -0.83
C GLY A 102 -7.60 -5.98 0.38
N LEU A 103 -7.19 -6.30 1.62
CA LEU A 103 -7.74 -5.63 2.81
C LEU A 103 -7.41 -4.13 2.83
N ALA A 104 -6.21 -3.73 2.42
CA ALA A 104 -5.83 -2.32 2.36
C ALA A 104 -6.64 -1.53 1.30
N GLU A 105 -6.89 -2.15 0.15
CA GLU A 105 -7.73 -1.58 -0.93
C GLU A 105 -9.20 -1.46 -0.50
N PHE A 106 -9.70 -2.47 0.22
CA PHE A 106 -11.04 -2.45 0.79
C PHE A 106 -11.21 -1.32 1.82
N ALA A 107 -10.24 -1.18 2.74
CA ALA A 107 -10.23 -0.11 3.72
C ALA A 107 -10.09 1.28 3.06
N GLN A 108 -9.24 1.41 2.03
CA GLN A 108 -9.12 2.63 1.24
C GLN A 108 -10.48 3.06 0.69
N GLN A 109 -11.18 2.17 -0.02
CA GLN A 109 -12.49 2.49 -0.60
C GLN A 109 -13.46 2.96 0.49
N ARG A 110 -13.49 2.26 1.63
CA ARG A 110 -14.35 2.62 2.75
C ARG A 110 -14.03 4.00 3.34
N PHE A 111 -12.75 4.34 3.47
CA PHE A 111 -12.33 5.65 3.94
C PHE A 111 -12.67 6.75 2.93
N GLU A 112 -12.50 6.48 1.64
CA GLU A 112 -12.88 7.38 0.53
C GLU A 112 -14.40 7.60 0.45
N GLU A 113 -15.20 6.56 0.69
CA GLU A 113 -16.66 6.68 0.84
C GLU A 113 -17.05 7.58 2.03
N GLY A 114 -16.23 7.60 3.08
CA GLY A 114 -16.35 8.53 4.21
C GLY A 114 -15.80 9.95 3.93
N GLY A 115 -15.28 10.18 2.72
CA GLY A 115 -14.74 11.46 2.26
C GLY A 115 -13.24 11.65 2.50
N TRP A 116 -12.50 10.66 2.96
CA TRP A 116 -11.06 10.79 3.22
C TRP A 116 -10.24 10.51 1.96
N GLU A 117 -9.12 11.22 1.78
CA GLU A 117 -8.19 10.91 0.69
C GLU A 117 -7.17 9.86 1.15
N VAL A 118 -7.03 8.76 0.40
CA VAL A 118 -6.09 7.68 0.74
C VAL A 118 -5.10 7.45 -0.42
N PRO A 119 -4.12 8.33 -0.64
CA PRO A 119 -3.20 8.22 -1.77
C PRO A 119 -2.12 7.14 -1.61
N ALA A 120 -2.07 6.43 -0.47
CA ALA A 120 -1.09 5.36 -0.29
C ALA A 120 -1.68 4.19 0.51
N ILE A 121 -1.55 3.00 -0.05
CA ILE A 121 -1.84 1.74 0.61
C ILE A 121 -0.62 0.81 0.55
N GLY A 122 -0.51 -0.14 1.47
CA GLY A 122 0.60 -1.11 1.46
C GLY A 122 0.44 -2.26 2.45
N SER A 123 1.42 -3.15 2.46
CA SER A 123 1.58 -4.20 3.47
C SER A 123 2.49 -3.72 4.62
N TRP A 124 2.33 -4.33 5.79
CA TRP A 124 3.15 -4.05 6.98
C TRP A 124 3.57 -5.33 7.69
N ASP A 125 4.86 -5.52 7.88
CA ASP A 125 5.43 -6.73 8.50
C ASP A 125 5.66 -6.60 10.02
N GLY A 126 5.24 -5.47 10.62
CA GLY A 126 5.39 -5.25 12.06
C GLY A 126 4.32 -5.96 12.89
N SER A 127 4.30 -5.64 14.19
CA SER A 127 3.31 -6.21 15.12
C SER A 127 2.66 -5.12 15.95
N VAL A 128 1.44 -4.78 15.55
CA VAL A 128 0.49 -3.93 16.22
C VAL A 128 -0.61 -4.85 16.77
N PRO A 129 -1.04 -4.68 18.04
CA PRO A 129 -1.95 -5.62 18.68
C PRO A 129 -3.43 -5.40 18.33
N GLU A 130 -3.78 -4.26 17.73
CA GLU A 130 -5.16 -3.88 17.37
C GLU A 130 -5.11 -2.80 16.28
N THR A 131 -6.16 -2.68 15.46
CA THR A 131 -6.24 -1.67 14.40
C THR A 131 -6.04 -0.28 14.99
N THR A 132 -5.01 0.42 14.52
CA THR A 132 -4.51 1.65 15.15
C THR A 132 -4.27 2.75 14.12
N VAL A 133 -4.76 3.96 14.41
CA VAL A 133 -4.35 5.18 13.71
C VAL A 133 -3.05 5.70 14.34
N TYR A 134 -2.02 5.83 13.52
CA TYR A 134 -0.77 6.47 13.86
C TYR A 134 -0.75 7.90 13.32
N TYR A 135 -0.42 8.87 14.17
CA TYR A 135 -0.45 10.29 13.80
C TYR A 135 0.85 11.04 14.14
N PRO A 136 1.31 11.97 13.28
CA PRO A 136 2.34 12.94 13.61
C PRO A 136 1.90 13.87 14.74
N GLU A 137 2.82 14.44 15.52
CA GLU A 137 2.49 15.21 16.74
C GLU A 137 1.48 16.36 16.54
N ASP A 138 1.43 16.95 15.34
CA ASP A 138 0.54 18.04 14.95
C ASP A 138 -0.81 17.60 14.37
N GLN A 139 -1.04 16.30 14.16
CA GLN A 139 -2.22 15.74 13.49
C GLN A 139 -3.08 14.85 14.40
N GLN A 140 -3.02 15.06 15.72
CA GLN A 140 -3.85 14.31 16.67
C GLN A 140 -5.35 14.50 16.39
N GLU A 141 -5.78 15.73 16.12
CA GLU A 141 -7.20 16.05 15.87
C GLU A 141 -7.74 15.35 14.61
N VAL A 142 -6.88 15.16 13.60
CA VAL A 142 -7.20 14.39 12.38
C VAL A 142 -7.45 12.92 12.72
N ALA A 143 -6.57 12.31 13.52
CA ALA A 143 -6.71 10.92 13.93
C ALA A 143 -7.94 10.68 14.80
N GLU A 144 -8.26 11.62 15.69
CA GLU A 144 -9.48 11.58 16.50
C GLU A 144 -10.74 11.71 15.62
N ALA A 145 -10.73 12.58 14.61
CA ALA A 145 -11.83 12.71 13.67
C ALA A 145 -12.02 11.44 12.82
N LEU A 146 -10.92 10.82 12.37
CA LEU A 146 -10.95 9.56 11.64
C LEU A 146 -11.56 8.44 12.49
N MET A 147 -11.07 8.26 13.72
CA MET A 147 -11.60 7.25 14.65
C MET A 147 -13.07 7.51 15.02
N ALA A 148 -13.48 8.77 15.17
CA ALA A 148 -14.87 9.11 15.47
C ALA A 148 -15.82 8.69 14.34
N GLN A 149 -15.36 8.75 13.09
CA GLN A 149 -16.13 8.35 11.92
C GLN A 149 -16.08 6.84 11.65
N PHE A 150 -14.95 6.19 11.95
CA PHE A 150 -14.72 4.75 11.75
C PHE A 150 -14.50 4.04 13.09
N PRO A 151 -15.59 3.65 13.79
CA PRO A 151 -15.53 3.05 15.12
C PRO A 151 -14.87 1.65 15.15
N GLU A 152 -14.65 1.03 13.99
CA GLU A 152 -13.84 -0.19 13.85
C GLU A 152 -12.35 0.04 14.14
N ILE A 153 -11.89 1.30 14.21
CA ILE A 153 -10.53 1.61 14.63
C ILE A 153 -10.48 1.74 16.15
N GLY A 154 -9.81 0.80 16.82
CA GLY A 154 -9.81 0.72 18.28
C GLY A 154 -8.88 1.71 18.97
N ARG A 155 -7.80 2.15 18.32
CA ARG A 155 -6.70 2.92 18.97
C ARG A 155 -6.13 4.05 18.13
N ILE A 156 -5.65 5.10 18.82
CA ILE A 156 -4.79 6.16 18.26
C ILE A 156 -3.44 6.18 18.99
N MET A 157 -2.35 6.35 18.26
CA MET A 157 -0.99 6.38 18.79
C MET A 157 -0.12 7.38 18.01
N PRO A 158 0.92 8.00 18.61
CA PRO A 158 1.90 8.75 17.83
C PRO A 158 2.64 7.86 16.83
N THR A 159 2.99 8.41 15.66
CA THR A 159 3.85 7.72 14.68
C THR A 159 5.19 7.30 15.28
N PHE A 160 5.77 6.24 14.74
CA PHE A 160 7.04 5.67 15.19
C PHE A 160 7.97 5.41 14.00
N GLU A 161 9.23 5.09 14.29
CA GLU A 161 10.21 4.79 13.25
C GLU A 161 9.84 3.52 12.47
N GLY A 162 9.85 3.59 11.13
CA GLY A 162 9.50 2.47 10.25
C GLY A 162 8.18 2.65 9.50
N ILE A 163 7.39 3.68 9.82
CA ILE A 163 6.25 4.12 9.02
C ILE A 163 6.43 5.58 8.58
N ASN A 164 5.56 6.08 7.69
CA ASN A 164 5.58 7.50 7.33
C ASN A 164 5.23 8.35 8.57
N GLN A 165 6.11 9.29 8.92
CA GLN A 165 5.97 10.17 10.10
C GLN A 165 5.47 11.57 9.73
N GLU A 166 5.13 11.80 8.47
CA GLU A 166 4.68 13.10 7.94
C GLU A 166 3.15 13.12 7.70
N ARG A 167 2.49 11.97 7.87
CA ARG A 167 1.04 11.82 7.66
C ARG A 167 0.42 10.83 8.64
N VAL A 168 -0.90 10.90 8.74
CA VAL A 168 -1.70 9.89 9.46
C VAL A 168 -1.70 8.55 8.71
N ILE A 169 -1.40 7.47 9.43
CA ILE A 169 -1.33 6.09 8.90
C ILE A 169 -2.26 5.19 9.70
N VAL A 170 -3.16 4.46 9.04
CA VAL A 170 -3.96 3.41 9.67
C VAL A 170 -3.27 2.06 9.44
N ILE A 171 -2.95 1.33 10.51
CA ILE A 171 -2.47 -0.05 10.40
C ILE A 171 -3.63 -0.98 10.74
N LEU A 172 -4.06 -1.76 9.74
CA LEU A 172 -5.11 -2.76 9.83
C LEU A 172 -4.55 -4.07 10.35
N VAL A 173 -5.27 -4.68 11.31
CA VAL A 173 -4.96 -6.03 11.81
C VAL A 173 -6.25 -6.87 11.81
N ASP A 174 -6.19 -8.11 12.31
CA ASP A 174 -7.30 -9.07 12.18
C ASP A 174 -8.63 -8.57 12.78
N ASP A 175 -8.63 -7.73 13.82
CA ASP A 175 -9.87 -7.16 14.37
C ASP A 175 -10.64 -6.28 13.37
N TYR A 176 -9.95 -5.63 12.43
CA TYR A 176 -10.62 -4.87 11.39
C TYR A 176 -11.49 -5.78 10.54
N VAL A 177 -10.95 -6.95 10.15
CA VAL A 177 -11.65 -7.96 9.36
C VAL A 177 -12.86 -8.49 10.11
N ASP A 178 -12.73 -8.71 11.43
CA ASP A 178 -13.84 -9.16 12.27
C ASP A 178 -15.00 -8.14 12.30
N GLU A 179 -14.70 -6.85 12.25
CA GLU A 179 -15.69 -5.76 12.28
C GLU A 179 -16.30 -5.46 10.90
N VAL A 180 -15.51 -5.48 9.82
CA VAL A 180 -15.97 -5.06 8.48
C VAL A 180 -16.22 -6.21 7.49
N GLY A 181 -15.75 -7.42 7.80
CA GLY A 181 -15.76 -8.58 6.91
C GLY A 181 -14.53 -8.70 6.02
N GLU A 182 -14.35 -9.89 5.42
CA GLU A 182 -13.31 -10.11 4.41
C GLU A 182 -13.75 -9.52 3.05
N PRO A 183 -12.81 -8.94 2.28
CA PRO A 183 -13.10 -8.55 0.89
C PRO A 183 -13.41 -9.80 0.04
N GLU A 184 -14.42 -9.70 -0.84
CA GLU A 184 -14.90 -10.78 -1.72
C GLU A 184 -14.07 -10.95 -3.01
#